data_AF-Q971P9-F1
#
_entry.id   AF-Q971P9-F1
#
_cell.length_a   1.000
_cell.length_b   1.000
_cell.length_c   1.000
_cell.angle_alpha   90.00
_cell.angle_beta   90.00
_cell.angle_gamma   90.00
#
_symmetry.space_group_name_H-M   'P 1'
#
loop_
_entity.id
_entity.type
_entity.pdbx_description
1 polymer ?
#
loop_
_entity_poly.entity_id
_entity_poly.type
_entity_poly.pdbx_seq_one_letter_code
_entity_poly.pdbx_strand_id
1 'polypeptide(L)'
;MEQIIEFPDVLELVEQHKLPREIYAPDGTLLFKPYDPVIESPLIANRKSWRLFANYTVDPNDDEVVQINTTGQLIRIKHDADVDEMMGYIRKVHPGATVEEAISFVLQRVVEDTGEFKDDDEFGAYTLTLYLILAYLIHYGVLILVK
;
A
#
# COMPACT_ATOMS: atom_id res chain seq x y z
N MET A 1 -26.97 -5.07 8.43
CA MET A 1 -26.12 -4.07 7.76
C MET A 1 -24.74 -4.69 7.68
N GLU A 2 -24.22 -4.90 6.48
CA GLU A 2 -22.80 -5.27 6.32
C GLU A 2 -21.96 -4.10 6.83
N GLN A 3 -21.00 -4.39 7.70
CA GLN A 3 -20.12 -3.37 8.26
C GLN A 3 -19.04 -3.05 7.22
N ILE A 4 -19.05 -1.83 6.70
CA ILE A 4 -17.98 -1.32 5.84
C ILE A 4 -16.85 -0.82 6.74
N ILE A 5 -15.64 -1.29 6.48
CA ILE A 5 -14.43 -0.88 7.20
C ILE A 5 -13.83 0.33 6.47
N GLU A 6 -13.54 1.41 7.19
CA GLU A 6 -12.86 2.56 6.61
C GLU A 6 -11.34 2.32 6.55
N PHE A 7 -10.77 2.44 5.35
CA PHE A 7 -9.32 2.46 5.16
C PHE A 7 -8.76 3.77 5.74
N PRO A 8 -7.69 3.72 6.54
CA PRO A 8 -7.18 4.91 7.19
C PRO A 8 -6.42 5.81 6.21
N ASP A 9 -6.44 7.11 6.49
CA ASP A 9 -5.49 8.05 5.89
C ASP A 9 -4.10 7.79 6.48
N VAL A 10 -3.22 7.18 5.70
CA VAL A 10 -1.89 6.79 6.16
C VAL A 10 -1.03 8.01 6.46
N LEU A 11 -1.19 9.11 5.72
CA LEU A 11 -0.45 10.34 5.96
C LEU A 11 -0.90 10.97 7.29
N GLU A 12 -2.19 11.02 7.56
CA GLU A 12 -2.72 11.48 8.84
C GLU A 12 -2.16 10.64 10.02
N LEU A 13 -2.04 9.32 9.85
CA LEU A 13 -1.44 8.45 10.87
C LEU A 13 0.06 8.74 11.11
N VAL A 14 0.81 9.06 10.05
CA VAL A 14 2.22 9.47 10.14
C VAL A 14 2.33 10.79 10.90
N GLU A 15 1.59 11.83 10.48
CA GLU A 15 1.63 13.16 11.07
C GLU A 15 1.25 13.13 12.56
N GLN A 16 0.22 12.36 12.90
CA GLN A 16 -0.27 12.23 14.27
C GLN A 16 0.53 11.24 15.12
N HIS A 17 1.58 10.62 14.57
CA HIS A 17 2.41 9.61 15.26
C HIS A 17 1.57 8.43 15.81
N LYS A 18 0.57 8.00 15.04
CA LYS A 18 -0.41 6.95 15.41
C LYS A 18 -0.16 5.60 14.74
N LEU A 19 0.96 5.43 14.05
CA LEU A 19 1.33 4.15 13.46
C LEU A 19 1.57 3.09 14.56
N PRO A 20 1.18 1.84 14.34
CA PRO A 20 1.55 0.76 15.24
C PRO A 20 3.07 0.52 15.18
N ARG A 21 3.64 -0.13 16.20
CA ARG A 21 5.07 -0.49 16.19
C ARG A 21 5.44 -1.48 15.08
N GLU A 22 4.50 -2.35 14.74
CA GLU A 22 4.66 -3.39 13.74
C GLU A 22 3.35 -3.52 12.96
N ILE A 23 3.47 -3.63 11.64
CA ILE A 23 2.35 -3.85 10.72
C ILE A 23 2.46 -5.26 10.19
N TYR A 24 1.37 -6.03 10.26
CA TYR A 24 1.33 -7.43 9.88
C TYR A 24 0.32 -7.67 8.75
N ALA A 25 0.61 -8.59 7.84
CA ALA A 25 -0.37 -9.11 6.90
C ALA A 25 -1.41 -9.98 7.63
N PRO A 26 -2.59 -10.25 7.03
CA PRO A 26 -3.61 -11.13 7.60
C PRO A 26 -3.12 -12.55 7.94
N ASP A 27 -2.07 -13.04 7.27
CA ASP A 27 -1.47 -14.35 7.52
C ASP A 27 -0.42 -14.35 8.67
N GLY A 28 -0.22 -13.21 9.34
CA GLY A 28 0.75 -13.03 10.42
C GLY A 28 2.16 -12.67 9.95
N THR A 29 2.39 -12.42 8.66
CA THR A 29 3.69 -11.95 8.16
C THR A 29 3.97 -10.53 8.62
N LEU A 30 5.12 -10.30 9.26
CA LEU A 30 5.59 -8.94 9.55
C LEU A 30 5.91 -8.21 8.23
N LEU A 31 5.29 -7.05 8.02
CA LEU A 31 5.44 -6.23 6.82
C LEU A 31 6.38 -5.06 7.04
N PHE A 32 6.16 -4.32 8.13
CA PHE A 32 6.80 -3.03 8.33
C PHE A 32 6.98 -2.72 9.82
N LYS A 33 8.07 -2.03 10.15
CA LYS A 33 8.35 -1.49 11.48
C LYS A 33 8.53 0.02 11.40
N PRO A 34 7.48 0.84 11.62
CA PRO A 34 7.52 2.27 11.34
C PRO A 34 8.56 3.08 12.13
N TYR A 35 9.01 2.58 13.29
CA TYR A 35 9.91 3.29 14.20
C TYR A 35 11.32 2.70 14.28
N ASP A 36 11.58 1.60 13.58
CA ASP A 36 12.89 0.95 13.52
C ASP A 36 13.62 1.40 12.24
N PRO A 37 14.95 1.18 12.13
CA PRO A 37 15.68 1.48 10.90
C PRO A 37 15.01 0.82 9.67
N VAL A 38 14.82 1.58 8.60
CA VAL A 38 14.06 1.16 7.40
C VAL A 38 14.54 -0.18 6.80
N ILE A 39 15.82 -0.51 6.95
CA ILE A 39 16.41 -1.76 6.46
C ILE A 39 15.89 -3.00 7.23
N GLU A 40 15.35 -2.82 8.42
CA GLU A 40 14.73 -3.87 9.23
C GLU A 40 13.29 -4.17 8.83
N SER A 41 12.64 -3.30 8.04
CA SER A 41 11.27 -3.52 7.55
C SER A 41 11.26 -4.60 6.46
N PRO A 42 10.57 -5.73 6.67
CA PRO A 42 10.62 -6.86 5.73
C PRO A 42 10.18 -6.53 4.30
N LEU A 43 9.19 -5.64 4.12
CA LEU A 43 8.78 -5.18 2.79
C LEU A 43 9.94 -4.52 2.02
N ILE A 44 10.77 -3.72 2.70
CA ILE A 44 11.93 -3.05 2.08
C ILE A 44 13.06 -4.05 1.85
N ALA A 45 13.35 -4.90 2.85
CA ALA A 45 14.41 -5.90 2.79
C ALA A 45 14.20 -6.92 1.67
N ASN A 46 12.94 -7.33 1.45
CA ASN A 46 12.56 -8.34 0.45
C ASN A 46 11.93 -7.72 -0.81
N ARG A 47 12.11 -6.41 -1.03
CA ARG A 47 11.39 -5.68 -2.07
C ARG A 47 11.58 -6.23 -3.48
N LYS A 48 12.68 -6.96 -3.72
CA LYS A 48 13.04 -7.55 -5.02
C LYS A 48 12.53 -8.99 -5.23
N SER A 49 12.13 -9.67 -4.16
CA SER A 49 11.68 -11.06 -4.22
C SER A 49 10.18 -11.17 -4.02
N TRP A 50 9.63 -10.42 -3.07
CA TRP A 50 8.21 -10.51 -2.74
C TRP A 50 7.33 -9.90 -3.84
N ARG A 51 6.26 -10.64 -4.17
CA ARG A 51 5.37 -10.39 -5.30
C ARG A 51 3.98 -10.01 -4.79
N LEU A 52 3.33 -9.07 -5.48
CA LEU A 52 2.04 -8.51 -5.09
C LEU A 52 0.93 -8.96 -6.02
N PHE A 53 -0.23 -9.28 -5.46
CA PHE A 53 -1.45 -9.59 -6.21
C PHE A 53 -2.65 -8.89 -5.60
N ALA A 54 -3.60 -8.50 -6.45
CA ALA A 54 -4.87 -7.96 -6.01
C ALA A 54 -5.75 -9.07 -5.41
N ASN A 55 -6.38 -8.78 -4.28
CA ASN A 55 -7.30 -9.69 -3.58
C ASN A 55 -8.66 -9.01 -3.33
N TYR A 56 -9.10 -8.20 -4.30
CA TYR A 56 -10.34 -7.44 -4.18
C TYR A 56 -11.09 -7.33 -5.50
N THR A 57 -12.40 -7.06 -5.39
CA THR A 57 -13.26 -6.57 -6.46
C THR A 57 -13.83 -5.22 -6.07
N VAL A 58 -13.92 -4.28 -7.02
CA VAL A 58 -14.55 -2.96 -6.81
C VAL A 58 -16.06 -3.14 -6.83
N ASP A 59 -16.77 -2.50 -5.90
CA ASP A 59 -18.23 -2.49 -5.88
C ASP A 59 -18.75 -1.78 -7.15
N PRO A 60 -19.70 -2.39 -7.89
CA PRO A 60 -20.19 -1.82 -9.13
C PRO A 60 -21.00 -0.52 -8.94
N ASN A 61 -21.42 -0.19 -7.72
CA ASN A 61 -22.25 0.97 -7.41
C ASN A 61 -21.51 2.05 -6.62
N ASP A 62 -20.33 1.75 -6.08
CA ASP A 62 -19.51 2.65 -5.27
C ASP A 62 -18.02 2.32 -5.50
N ASP A 63 -17.33 3.11 -6.31
CA ASP A 63 -15.95 2.83 -6.70
C ASP A 63 -14.92 3.05 -5.58
N GLU A 64 -15.33 3.68 -4.48
CA GLU A 64 -14.55 3.76 -3.24
C GLU A 64 -14.66 2.48 -2.40
N VAL A 65 -15.63 1.58 -2.68
CA VAL A 65 -15.81 0.36 -1.91
C VAL A 65 -15.21 -0.82 -2.65
N VAL A 66 -14.38 -1.60 -1.94
CA VAL A 66 -13.84 -2.86 -2.42
C VAL A 66 -14.29 -4.01 -1.53
N GLN A 67 -14.63 -5.13 -2.16
CA GLN A 67 -14.88 -6.39 -1.48
C GLN A 67 -13.63 -7.28 -1.55
N ILE A 68 -13.14 -7.72 -0.40
CA ILE A 68 -12.00 -8.63 -0.31
C ILE A 68 -12.42 -10.03 -0.77
N ASN A 69 -11.73 -10.60 -1.76
CA ASN A 69 -12.13 -11.85 -2.41
C ASN A 69 -12.09 -13.05 -1.46
N THR A 70 -11.15 -13.06 -0.51
CA THR A 70 -10.96 -14.19 0.42
C THR A 70 -11.88 -14.17 1.63
N THR A 71 -12.34 -12.99 2.08
CA THR A 71 -13.11 -12.84 3.33
C THR A 71 -14.52 -12.30 3.10
N GLY A 72 -14.79 -11.72 1.93
CA GLY A 72 -16.04 -11.01 1.63
C GLY A 72 -16.19 -9.67 2.35
N GLN A 73 -15.19 -9.22 3.13
CA GLN A 73 -15.22 -7.96 3.86
C GLN A 73 -15.27 -6.77 2.89
N LEU A 74 -16.07 -5.77 3.24
CA LEU A 74 -16.16 -4.50 2.50
C LEU A 74 -15.25 -3.46 3.14
N ILE A 75 -14.41 -2.83 2.32
CA ILE A 75 -13.49 -1.78 2.74
C ILE A 75 -13.74 -0.55 1.87
N ARG A 76 -13.98 0.59 2.50
CA ARG A 76 -14.04 1.88 1.83
C ARG A 76 -12.64 2.49 1.80
N ILE A 77 -12.14 2.72 0.60
CA ILE A 77 -10.89 3.38 0.28
C ILE A 77 -11.28 4.67 -0.44
N LYS A 78 -11.21 5.80 0.26
CA LYS A 78 -11.42 7.10 -0.37
C LYS A 78 -10.40 7.31 -1.47
N HIS A 79 -10.78 8.05 -2.51
CA HIS A 79 -9.86 8.38 -3.58
C HIS A 79 -8.59 9.05 -3.06
N ASP A 80 -7.49 8.36 -3.26
CA ASP A 80 -6.12 8.79 -2.99
C ASP A 80 -5.29 8.35 -4.19
N ALA A 81 -4.58 9.30 -4.81
CA ALA A 81 -3.91 9.05 -6.08
C ALA A 81 -2.85 7.94 -5.98
N ASP A 82 -2.13 7.87 -4.85
CA ASP A 82 -1.06 6.91 -4.64
C ASP A 82 -1.64 5.50 -4.41
N VAL A 83 -2.72 5.43 -3.63
CA VAL A 83 -3.46 4.18 -3.41
C VAL A 83 -4.06 3.67 -4.73
N ASP A 84 -4.73 4.54 -5.48
CA ASP A 84 -5.41 4.21 -6.74
C ASP A 84 -4.42 3.75 -7.82
N GLU A 85 -3.29 4.47 -7.99
CA GLU A 85 -2.23 4.09 -8.92
C GLU A 85 -1.57 2.76 -8.52
N MET A 86 -1.27 2.56 -7.22
CA MET A 86 -0.65 1.33 -6.75
C MET A 86 -1.57 0.11 -6.93
N MET A 87 -2.84 0.24 -6.51
CA MET A 87 -3.86 -0.80 -6.69
C MET A 87 -4.11 -1.07 -8.17
N GLY A 88 -4.22 -0.02 -8.98
CA GLY A 88 -4.42 -0.10 -10.42
C GLY A 88 -3.28 -0.81 -11.13
N TYR A 89 -2.04 -0.43 -10.83
CA TYR A 89 -0.83 -1.04 -11.39
C TYR A 89 -0.79 -2.54 -11.09
N ILE A 90 -0.92 -2.93 -9.83
CA ILE A 90 -0.83 -4.34 -9.40
C ILE A 90 -1.99 -5.17 -9.96
N ARG A 91 -3.19 -4.62 -10.03
CA ARG A 91 -4.37 -5.37 -10.50
C ARG A 91 -4.44 -5.49 -12.02
N LYS A 92 -4.16 -4.41 -12.75
CA LYS A 92 -4.50 -4.29 -14.19
C LYS A 92 -3.26 -4.32 -15.09
N VAL A 93 -2.12 -3.82 -14.61
CA VAL A 93 -0.92 -3.65 -15.44
C VAL A 93 0.06 -4.79 -15.22
N HIS A 94 0.42 -5.08 -13.96
CA HIS A 94 1.44 -6.06 -13.63
C HIS A 94 1.10 -6.89 -12.37
N PRO A 95 0.13 -7.83 -12.46
CA PRO A 95 -0.08 -8.82 -11.40
C PRO A 95 1.18 -9.66 -11.20
N GLY A 96 1.67 -9.76 -9.95
CA GLY A 96 2.96 -10.36 -9.64
C GLY A 96 4.14 -9.40 -9.75
N ALA A 97 3.92 -8.08 -9.85
CA ALA A 97 4.96 -7.10 -9.65
C ALA A 97 5.67 -7.32 -8.30
N THR A 98 6.98 -7.11 -8.27
CA THR A 98 7.70 -6.95 -7.01
C THR A 98 7.21 -5.72 -6.26
N VAL A 99 7.48 -5.70 -4.96
CA VAL A 99 7.32 -4.48 -4.15
C VAL A 99 8.14 -3.33 -4.74
N GLU A 100 9.39 -3.57 -5.19
CA GLU A 100 10.22 -2.54 -5.81
C GLU A 100 9.57 -1.98 -7.09
N GLU A 101 9.08 -2.85 -7.98
CA GLU A 101 8.39 -2.43 -9.21
C GLU A 101 7.13 -1.60 -8.93
N ALA A 102 6.32 -1.99 -7.94
CA ALA A 102 5.12 -1.24 -7.58
C ALA A 102 5.45 0.15 -7.02
N ILE A 103 6.43 0.26 -6.12
CA ILE A 103 6.87 1.55 -5.56
C ILE A 103 7.51 2.42 -6.64
N SER A 104 8.38 1.85 -7.48
CA SER A 104 9.04 2.58 -8.57
C SER A 104 8.04 3.10 -9.61
N PHE A 105 6.97 2.36 -9.89
CA PHE A 105 5.91 2.81 -10.80
C PHE A 105 5.25 4.10 -10.27
N VAL A 106 4.82 4.12 -9.01
CA VAL A 106 4.18 5.31 -8.41
C VAL A 106 5.16 6.49 -8.35
N LEU A 107 6.41 6.26 -7.94
CA LEU A 107 7.45 7.30 -7.93
C LEU A 107 7.67 7.90 -9.32
N GLN A 108 7.70 7.07 -10.37
CA GLN A 108 7.85 7.56 -11.74
C GLN A 108 6.65 8.41 -12.16
N ARG A 109 5.41 7.98 -11.86
CA ARG A 109 4.20 8.75 -12.16
C ARG A 109 4.19 10.12 -11.48
N VAL A 110 4.63 10.19 -10.23
CA VAL A 110 4.74 11.46 -9.49
C VAL A 110 5.74 12.40 -10.15
N VAL A 111 6.89 11.89 -10.58
CA VAL A 111 7.89 12.70 -11.29
C VAL A 111 7.36 13.19 -12.64
N GLU A 112 6.62 12.34 -13.36
CA GLU A 112 5.97 12.71 -14.63
C GLU A 112 4.90 13.81 -14.44
N ASP A 113 4.10 13.72 -13.38
CA ASP A 113 2.94 14.58 -13.17
C ASP A 113 3.31 15.88 -12.43
N THR A 114 4.33 15.87 -11.56
CA THR A 114 4.66 16.99 -10.65
C THR A 114 6.09 17.53 -10.78
N GLY A 115 6.97 16.83 -11.50
CA GLY A 115 8.39 17.14 -11.61
C GLY A 115 9.27 16.42 -10.59
N GLU A 116 10.57 16.70 -10.63
CA GLU A 116 11.55 16.06 -9.73
C GLU A 116 11.37 16.50 -8.28
N PHE A 117 11.71 15.59 -7.35
CA PHE A 117 11.81 15.90 -5.93
C PHE A 117 12.90 16.97 -5.69
N LYS A 118 12.69 17.85 -4.71
CA LYS A 118 13.59 18.97 -4.41
C LYS A 118 14.95 18.50 -3.92
N ASP A 119 14.95 17.42 -3.14
CA ASP A 119 16.13 16.83 -2.52
C ASP A 119 15.89 15.34 -2.18
N ASP A 120 16.97 14.68 -1.76
CA ASP A 120 16.96 13.27 -1.36
C ASP A 120 16.08 13.00 -0.13
N ASP A 121 15.88 14.02 0.72
CA ASP A 121 15.07 13.90 1.93
C ASP A 121 13.57 13.84 1.58
N GLU A 122 13.10 14.71 0.67
CA GLU A 122 11.74 14.69 0.14
C GLU A 122 11.45 13.37 -0.59
N PHE A 123 12.38 12.92 -1.44
CA PHE A 123 12.28 11.62 -2.11
C PHE A 123 12.22 10.46 -1.12
N GLY A 124 13.08 10.47 -0.10
CA GLY A 124 13.15 9.43 0.93
C GLY A 124 11.88 9.37 1.78
N ALA A 125 11.37 10.53 2.21
CA ALA A 125 10.14 10.63 2.99
C ALA A 125 8.93 10.14 2.19
N TYR A 126 8.81 10.58 0.93
CA TYR A 126 7.70 10.16 0.07
C TYR A 126 7.76 8.66 -0.25
N THR A 127 8.94 8.13 -0.56
CA THR A 127 9.14 6.69 -0.76
C THR A 127 8.71 5.89 0.48
N LEU A 128 9.05 6.36 1.68
CA LEU A 128 8.64 5.72 2.94
C LEU A 128 7.11 5.70 3.11
N THR A 129 6.43 6.80 2.77
CA THR A 129 4.97 6.89 2.75
C THR A 129 4.36 5.85 1.82
N LEU A 130 4.90 5.67 0.62
CA LEU A 130 4.43 4.63 -0.32
C LEU A 130 4.58 3.21 0.25
N TYR A 131 5.69 2.91 0.94
CA TYR A 131 5.86 1.63 1.63
C TYR A 131 4.83 1.42 2.74
N LEU A 132 4.49 2.47 3.49
CA LEU A 132 3.45 2.41 4.52
C LEU A 132 2.07 2.19 3.91
N ILE A 133 1.72 2.91 2.84
CA ILE A 133 0.48 2.71 2.08
C ILE A 133 0.37 1.25 1.63
N LEU A 134 1.43 0.72 1.01
CA LEU A 134 1.48 -0.67 0.59
C LEU A 134 1.31 -1.65 1.76
N ALA A 135 1.98 -1.39 2.89
CA ALA A 135 1.84 -2.21 4.09
C ALA A 135 0.40 -2.22 4.61
N TYR A 136 -0.30 -1.09 4.57
CA TYR A 136 -1.71 -0.99 4.96
C TYR A 136 -2.64 -1.69 3.97
N LEU A 137 -2.41 -1.55 2.66
CA LEU A 137 -3.19 -2.30 1.65
C LEU A 137 -3.06 -3.82 1.85
N ILE A 138 -1.88 -4.31 2.23
CA ILE A 138 -1.67 -5.72 2.55
C ILE A 138 -2.30 -6.07 3.91
N HIS A 139 -2.12 -5.24 4.94
CA HIS A 139 -2.69 -5.44 6.28
C HIS A 139 -4.21 -5.63 6.26
N TYR A 140 -4.90 -4.84 5.43
CA TYR A 140 -6.35 -4.92 5.22
C TYR A 140 -6.77 -6.01 4.22
N GLY A 141 -5.82 -6.76 3.66
CA GLY A 141 -6.08 -7.87 2.73
C GLY A 141 -6.51 -7.45 1.32
N VAL A 142 -6.43 -6.15 1.00
CA VAL A 142 -6.71 -5.60 -0.34
C VAL A 142 -5.69 -6.14 -1.34
N LEU A 143 -4.42 -6.13 -0.94
CA LEU A 143 -3.34 -6.78 -1.65
C LEU A 143 -2.84 -7.99 -0.86
N ILE A 144 -2.35 -9.00 -1.57
CA ILE A 144 -1.68 -10.15 -0.96
C ILE A 144 -0.24 -10.22 -1.44
N LEU A 145 0.58 -10.78 -0.56
CA LEU A 145 2.02 -10.91 -0.71
C LEU A 145 2.38 -12.38 -0.91
N VAL A 146 3.16 -12.68 -1.95
CA VAL A 146 3.73 -14.02 -2.19
C VAL A 146 5.26 -13.92 -2.05
N LYS A 147 5.84 -14.83 -1.28
CA LYS A 147 7.24 -14.78 -0.83
C LYS A 147 8.16 -15.60 -1.73
#